data_AF-A0A7C6ADZ6-F1
#
_entry.id   AF-A0A7C6ADZ6-F1
#
_cell.length_a   1.000
_cell.length_b   1.000
_cell.length_c   1.000
_cell.angle_alpha   90.00
_cell.angle_beta   90.00
_cell.angle_gamma   90.00
#
_symmetry.space_group_name_H-M   'P 1'
#
loop_
_entity.id
_entity.type
_entity.pdbx_description
1 polymer ?
#
loop_
_entity_poly.entity_id
_entity_poly.type
_entity_poly.pdbx_seq_one_letter_code
_entity_poly.pdbx_strand_id
1 'polypeptide(L)'
;MSRKKTINNIVNRNYVERGNRLEQWWKTKGWTKLEFARRMKIWPQNVNKYFSGQLDPMSLAQELYDEGCDLIWILTGRSRQSAEQSAVAESVEEYRSKDPLENLSKQSKERIEKLIKLLETDSSKSVIDMLDAVIKNIEDKQKRKK
;
A
#
# COMPACT_ATOMS: atom_id res chain seq x y z
N MET A 1 25.14 -20.65 -32.89
CA MET A 1 23.83 -19.99 -32.63
C MET A 1 24.08 -18.72 -31.82
N SER A 2 23.53 -17.59 -32.26
CA SER A 2 23.96 -16.24 -31.84
C SER A 2 23.19 -15.71 -30.63
N ARG A 3 23.89 -15.27 -29.57
CA ARG A 3 23.30 -14.74 -28.30
C ARG A 3 22.26 -13.63 -28.52
N LYS A 4 22.38 -12.86 -29.60
CA LYS A 4 21.42 -11.81 -29.98
C LYS A 4 20.01 -12.34 -30.27
N LYS A 5 19.88 -13.55 -30.80
CA LYS A 5 18.57 -14.17 -31.11
C LYS A 5 17.83 -14.59 -29.84
N THR A 6 18.56 -15.02 -28.82
CA THR A 6 18.01 -15.43 -27.52
C THR A 6 17.49 -14.23 -26.73
N ILE A 7 18.22 -13.12 -26.70
CA ILE A 7 17.82 -11.91 -25.96
C ILE A 7 16.55 -11.29 -26.59
N ASN A 8 16.49 -11.19 -27.92
CA ASN A 8 15.30 -10.65 -28.60
C ASN A 8 14.03 -11.47 -28.31
N ASN A 9 14.14 -12.80 -28.18
CA ASN A 9 13.01 -13.65 -27.83
C ASN A 9 12.50 -13.44 -26.39
N ILE A 10 13.40 -13.16 -25.45
CA ILE A 10 13.04 -12.90 -24.04
C ILE A 10 12.36 -11.54 -23.90
N VAL A 11 12.91 -10.50 -24.54
CA VAL A 11 12.35 -9.14 -24.52
C VAL A 11 10.95 -9.12 -25.16
N ASN A 12 10.76 -9.79 -26.31
CA ASN A 12 9.46 -9.87 -26.97
C ASN A 12 8.40 -10.58 -26.12
N ARG A 13 8.75 -11.65 -25.39
CA ARG A 13 7.79 -12.31 -24.48
C ARG A 13 7.31 -11.37 -23.39
N ASN A 14 8.20 -10.54 -22.84
CA ASN A 14 7.87 -9.59 -21.79
C ASN A 14 6.87 -8.53 -22.30
N TYR A 15 7.06 -8.04 -23.53
CA TYR A 15 6.15 -7.04 -24.10
C TYR A 15 4.76 -7.60 -24.42
N VAL A 16 4.68 -8.86 -24.87
CA VAL A 16 3.39 -9.54 -25.08
C VAL A 16 2.63 -9.67 -23.77
N GLU A 17 3.28 -10.09 -22.69
CA GLU A 17 2.64 -10.19 -21.38
C GLU A 17 2.15 -8.83 -20.86
N ARG A 18 2.97 -7.79 -20.98
CA ARG A 18 2.58 -6.42 -20.60
C ARG A 18 1.43 -5.91 -21.46
N GLY A 19 1.45 -6.17 -22.77
CA GLY A 19 0.38 -5.81 -23.70
C GLY A 19 -0.94 -6.47 -23.35
N ASN A 20 -0.92 -7.75 -22.98
CA ASN A 20 -2.10 -8.48 -22.51
C ASN A 20 -2.66 -7.89 -21.20
N ARG A 21 -1.80 -7.55 -20.24
CA ARG A 21 -2.23 -6.91 -18.99
C ARG A 21 -2.81 -5.52 -19.24
N LEU A 22 -2.17 -4.74 -20.12
CA LEU A 22 -2.69 -3.44 -20.55
C LEU A 22 -4.08 -3.58 -21.17
N GLU A 23 -4.30 -4.59 -22.03
CA GLU A 23 -5.61 -4.85 -22.62
C GLU A 23 -6.65 -5.23 -21.55
N GLN A 24 -6.28 -6.04 -20.57
CA GLN A 24 -7.16 -6.39 -19.44
C GLN A 24 -7.56 -5.16 -18.63
N TRP A 25 -6.61 -4.30 -18.25
CA TRP A 25 -6.89 -3.07 -17.54
C TRP A 25 -7.77 -2.13 -18.36
N TRP A 26 -7.49 -1.96 -19.65
CA TRP A 26 -8.32 -1.18 -20.56
C TRP A 26 -9.77 -1.69 -20.60
N LYS A 27 -9.98 -3.01 -20.64
CA LYS A 27 -11.33 -3.62 -20.59
C LYS A 27 -12.08 -3.26 -19.30
N THR A 28 -11.41 -3.15 -18.16
CA THR A 28 -12.07 -2.74 -16.90
C THR A 28 -12.61 -1.31 -16.92
N LYS A 29 -12.07 -0.45 -17.80
CA LYS A 29 -12.53 0.93 -17.96
C LYS A 29 -13.76 1.04 -18.87
N GLY A 30 -14.09 -0.01 -19.64
CA GLY A 30 -15.19 0.02 -20.59
C GLY A 30 -14.99 0.98 -21.76
N TRP A 31 -13.76 1.43 -22.02
CA TRP A 31 -13.46 2.36 -23.11
C TRP A 31 -13.41 1.67 -24.45
N THR A 32 -13.68 2.42 -25.51
CA THR A 32 -13.35 2.01 -26.88
C THR A 32 -11.85 2.16 -27.15
N LYS A 33 -11.34 1.54 -28.22
CA LYS A 33 -9.94 1.69 -28.64
C LYS A 33 -9.62 3.14 -29.04
N LEU A 34 -10.59 3.86 -29.60
CA LEU A 34 -10.43 5.26 -29.98
C LEU A 34 -10.31 6.16 -28.75
N GLU A 35 -11.12 5.92 -27.72
CA GLU A 35 -11.03 6.64 -26.45
C GLU A 35 -9.71 6.36 -25.73
N PHE A 36 -9.27 5.10 -25.72
CA PHE A 36 -7.96 4.75 -25.20
C PHE A 36 -6.85 5.50 -25.94
N ALA A 37 -6.89 5.55 -27.27
CA ALA A 37 -5.89 6.27 -28.06
C ALA A 37 -5.84 7.77 -27.69
N ARG A 38 -7.01 8.40 -27.52
CA ARG A 38 -7.11 9.81 -27.12
C ARG A 38 -6.55 10.05 -25.73
N ARG A 39 -6.94 9.23 -24.74
CA ARG A 39 -6.46 9.34 -23.35
C ARG A 39 -4.95 9.13 -23.24
N MET A 40 -4.42 8.15 -23.98
CA MET A 40 -3.00 7.86 -24.04
C MET A 40 -2.20 8.77 -25.00
N LYS A 41 -2.86 9.76 -25.63
CA LYS A 41 -2.24 10.69 -26.59
C LYS A 41 -1.47 10.00 -27.72
N ILE A 42 -1.98 8.84 -28.18
CA ILE A 42 -1.41 8.07 -29.27
C ILE A 42 -2.33 8.04 -30.50
N TRP A 43 -1.73 7.68 -31.64
CA TRP A 43 -2.47 7.41 -32.85
C TRP A 43 -3.31 6.12 -32.75
N PRO A 44 -4.57 6.10 -33.23
CA PRO A 44 -5.45 4.93 -33.14
C PRO A 44 -4.86 3.65 -33.74
N GLN A 45 -4.07 3.76 -34.82
CA GLN A 45 -3.40 2.60 -35.44
C GLN A 45 -2.36 1.92 -34.53
N ASN A 46 -1.87 2.61 -33.49
CA ASN A 46 -0.86 2.07 -32.59
C ASN A 46 -1.45 1.31 -31.41
N VAL A 47 -2.75 1.45 -31.12
CA VAL A 47 -3.40 0.79 -29.96
C VAL A 47 -3.19 -0.73 -30.00
N ASN A 48 -3.47 -1.35 -31.16
CA ASN A 48 -3.30 -2.80 -31.31
C ASN A 48 -1.83 -3.23 -31.19
N LYS A 49 -0.87 -2.34 -31.51
CA LYS A 49 0.56 -2.64 -31.39
C LYS A 49 0.99 -2.73 -29.92
N TYR A 50 0.43 -1.90 -29.06
CA TYR A 50 0.64 -2.00 -27.61
C TYR A 50 0.01 -3.27 -27.03
N PHE A 51 -1.25 -3.57 -27.39
CA PHE A 51 -1.92 -4.78 -26.88
C PHE A 51 -1.26 -6.08 -27.34
N SER A 52 -0.73 -6.11 -28.57
CA SER A 52 -0.01 -7.27 -29.11
C SER A 52 1.45 -7.38 -28.65
N GLY A 53 1.96 -6.43 -27.86
CA GLY A 53 3.35 -6.42 -27.40
C GLY A 53 4.37 -6.06 -28.47
N GLN A 54 3.95 -5.48 -29.60
CA GLN A 54 4.86 -4.91 -30.60
C GLN A 54 5.49 -3.59 -30.13
N LEU A 55 4.80 -2.87 -29.24
CA LEU A 55 5.29 -1.67 -28.56
C LEU A 55 5.26 -1.88 -27.05
N ASP A 56 6.21 -1.29 -26.33
CA ASP A 56 6.30 -1.40 -24.87
C ASP A 56 5.28 -0.48 -24.20
N PRO A 57 4.32 -1.00 -23.41
CA PRO A 57 3.36 -0.18 -22.67
C PRO A 57 3.99 0.87 -21.76
N MET A 58 5.26 0.69 -21.33
CA MET A 58 5.94 1.64 -20.47
C MET A 58 6.24 2.98 -21.14
N SER A 59 6.18 3.09 -22.47
CA SER A 59 6.25 4.39 -23.12
C SER A 59 5.01 5.26 -22.88
N LEU A 60 3.94 4.69 -22.31
CA LEU A 60 2.70 5.38 -21.92
C LEU A 60 2.58 5.53 -20.40
N ALA A 61 3.69 5.36 -19.65
CA ALA A 61 3.65 5.26 -18.19
C ALA A 61 2.99 6.47 -17.52
N GLN A 62 3.21 7.69 -18.02
CA GLN A 62 2.61 8.90 -17.47
C GLN A 62 1.09 8.89 -17.66
N GLU A 63 0.61 8.70 -18.89
CA GLU A 63 -0.82 8.69 -19.19
C GLU A 63 -1.55 7.54 -18.48
N LEU A 64 -0.90 6.38 -18.37
CA LEU A 64 -1.44 5.25 -17.62
C LEU A 64 -1.54 5.56 -16.12
N TYR A 65 -0.53 6.21 -15.55
CA TYR A 65 -0.55 6.64 -14.15
C TYR A 65 -1.65 7.66 -13.88
N ASP A 66 -1.79 8.67 -14.76
CA ASP A 66 -2.82 9.71 -14.65
C ASP A 66 -4.25 9.11 -14.69
N GLU A 67 -4.43 8.00 -15.40
CA GLU A 67 -5.68 7.24 -15.48
C GLU A 67 -5.88 6.21 -14.35
N GLY A 68 -4.95 6.16 -13.38
CA GLY A 68 -5.00 5.27 -12.22
C GLY A 68 -4.64 3.81 -12.54
N CYS A 69 -3.77 3.57 -13.53
CA CYS A 69 -3.22 2.25 -13.78
C CYS A 69 -2.11 1.91 -12.79
N ASP A 70 -2.12 0.68 -12.25
CA ASP A 70 -1.00 0.14 -11.47
C ASP A 70 0.12 -0.32 -12.43
N LEU A 71 1.13 0.54 -12.58
CA LEU A 71 2.28 0.25 -13.44
C LEU A 71 3.08 -0.98 -12.97
N ILE A 72 3.10 -1.26 -11.66
CA ILE A 72 3.77 -2.45 -11.11
C ILE A 72 3.03 -3.70 -11.57
N TRP A 73 1.71 -3.66 -11.58
CA TRP A 73 0.89 -4.75 -12.09
C TRP A 73 1.08 -4.97 -13.59
N ILE A 74 1.20 -3.91 -14.40
CA ILE A 74 1.53 -4.05 -15.83
C ILE A 74 2.88 -4.76 -16.01
N LEU A 75 3.91 -4.34 -15.27
CA LEU A 75 5.26 -4.89 -15.37
C LEU A 75 5.37 -6.33 -14.88
N THR A 76 4.75 -6.64 -13.75
CA THR A 76 5.03 -7.87 -12.98
C THR A 76 3.86 -8.84 -12.92
N GLY A 77 2.65 -8.39 -13.26
CA GLY A 77 1.41 -9.14 -13.03
C GLY A 77 0.98 -9.19 -11.56
N ARG A 78 1.72 -8.57 -10.65
CA ARG A 78 1.43 -8.52 -9.21
C ARG A 78 0.90 -7.13 -8.87
N SER A 79 -0.23 -7.09 -8.16
CA SER A 79 -0.75 -5.81 -7.68
C SER A 79 0.19 -5.24 -6.63
N ARG A 80 0.25 -3.92 -6.53
CA ARG A 80 1.04 -3.21 -5.52
C ARG A 80 0.79 -3.73 -4.09
N GLN A 81 -0.46 -4.09 -3.76
CA GLN A 81 -0.83 -4.66 -2.46
C GLN A 81 -0.15 -6.01 -2.19
N SER A 82 0.02 -6.86 -3.20
CA SER A 82 0.72 -8.14 -3.06
C SER A 82 2.25 -7.97 -3.02
N ALA A 83 2.77 -6.94 -3.68
CA ALA A 83 4.20 -6.61 -3.69
C ALA A 83 4.66 -5.99 -2.36
N GLU A 84 3.86 -5.10 -1.77
CA GLU A 84 4.13 -4.50 -0.46
C GLU A 84 4.10 -5.56 0.66
N GLN A 85 3.18 -6.53 0.61
CA GLN A 85 3.15 -7.65 1.57
C GLN A 85 4.36 -8.58 1.46
N SER A 86 4.92 -8.77 0.26
CA SER A 86 6.14 -9.57 0.08
C SER A 86 7.42 -8.79 0.48
N ALA A 87 7.47 -7.48 0.24
CA ALA A 87 8.61 -6.64 0.62
C ALA A 87 8.71 -6.43 2.15
N VAL A 88 7.57 -6.46 2.85
CA VAL A 88 7.55 -6.43 4.33
C VAL A 88 8.09 -7.75 4.90
N ALA A 89 7.82 -8.90 4.27
CA ALA A 89 8.35 -10.19 4.74
C ALA A 89 9.88 -10.26 4.69
N GLU A 90 10.52 -9.64 3.69
CA GLU A 90 11.98 -9.67 3.51
C GLU A 90 12.72 -8.62 4.36
N SER A 91 12.02 -7.61 4.89
CA SER A 91 12.59 -6.55 5.74
C SER A 91 12.35 -6.74 7.25
N VAL A 92 11.54 -7.72 7.65
CA VAL A 92 11.22 -8.00 9.06
C VAL A 92 12.29 -8.87 9.76
N GLU A 93 13.12 -9.61 9.04
CA GLU A 93 14.15 -10.47 9.65
C GLU A 93 15.42 -9.73 10.07
N GLU A 94 15.76 -8.58 9.47
CA GLU A 94 16.92 -7.79 9.88
C GLU A 94 16.63 -6.88 11.10
N TYR A 95 15.38 -6.49 11.31
CA TYR A 95 14.97 -5.58 12.40
C TYR A 95 14.51 -6.28 13.70
N ARG A 96 14.53 -7.62 13.76
CA ARG A 96 14.12 -8.38 14.95
C ARG A 96 15.22 -8.55 16.00
N SER A 97 16.43 -8.03 15.77
CA SER A 97 17.61 -8.23 16.64
C SER A 97 18.11 -6.97 17.36
N LYS A 98 17.38 -5.85 17.37
CA LYS A 98 17.77 -4.66 18.15
C LYS A 98 16.64 -4.24 19.06
N ASP A 99 16.81 -4.50 20.35
CA ASP A 99 15.91 -4.03 21.39
C ASP A 99 15.88 -2.48 21.36
N PRO A 100 14.74 -1.84 21.04
CA PRO A 100 14.64 -0.38 20.92
C PRO A 100 15.03 0.38 22.20
N LEU A 101 15.09 -0.30 23.33
CA LEU A 101 15.42 0.27 24.64
C LEU A 101 16.92 0.39 24.91
N GLU A 102 17.78 -0.26 24.12
CA GLU A 102 19.22 -0.31 24.43
C GLU A 102 19.93 1.02 24.13
N ASN A 103 19.43 1.80 23.17
CA ASN A 103 20.10 3.01 22.66
C ASN A 103 19.59 4.34 23.27
N LEU A 104 18.74 4.29 24.30
CA LEU A 104 18.31 5.48 25.02
C LEU A 104 19.39 5.92 26.02
N SER A 105 19.74 7.21 26.00
CA SER A 105 20.65 7.79 26.99
C SER A 105 20.12 7.57 28.41
N LYS A 106 21.04 7.42 29.38
CA LYS A 106 20.68 7.20 30.80
C LYS A 106 19.64 8.21 31.31
N GLN A 107 19.78 9.47 30.88
CA GLN A 107 18.88 10.57 31.22
C GLN A 107 17.45 10.35 30.68
N SER A 108 17.29 9.80 29.48
CA SER A 108 15.96 9.51 28.91
C SER A 108 15.29 8.35 29.64
N LYS A 109 16.06 7.32 30.04
CA LYS A 109 15.55 6.19 30.82
C LYS A 109 15.03 6.64 32.20
N GLU A 110 15.82 7.45 32.90
CA GLU A 110 15.42 8.00 34.21
C GLU A 110 14.20 8.92 34.13
N ARG A 111 14.05 9.71 33.06
CA ARG A 111 12.86 10.55 32.86
C ARG A 111 11.60 9.71 32.62
N ILE A 112 11.72 8.62 31.85
CA ILE A 112 10.60 7.70 31.60
C ILE A 112 10.21 6.97 32.89
N GLU A 113 11.16 6.46 33.66
CA GLU A 113 10.87 5.80 34.95
C GLU A 113 10.21 6.75 35.95
N LYS A 114 10.64 8.02 36.03
CA LYS A 114 9.98 9.02 36.87
C LYS A 114 8.55 9.31 36.43
N LEU A 115 8.27 9.34 35.13
CA LEU A 115 6.92 9.56 34.60
C LEU A 115 6.00 8.37 34.89
N ILE A 116 6.48 7.14 34.74
CA ILE A 116 5.73 5.93 35.09
C ILE A 116 5.38 5.94 36.58
N LYS A 117 6.37 6.24 37.44
CA LYS A 117 6.16 6.28 38.89
C LYS A 117 5.17 7.36 39.32
N LEU A 118 5.16 8.52 38.64
CA LEU A 118 4.18 9.59 38.85
C LEU A 118 2.77 9.22 38.38
N LEU A 119 2.64 8.39 37.35
CA LEU A 119 1.35 7.90 36.85
C LEU A 119 0.78 6.78 37.73
N GLU A 120 1.65 6.01 38.39
CA GLU A 120 1.25 4.92 39.30
C GLU A 120 0.82 5.43 40.69
N THR A 121 1.27 6.60 41.12
CA THR A 121 0.85 7.21 42.39
C THR A 121 -0.16 8.34 42.19
N ASP A 122 -1.39 8.09 42.67
CA ASP A 122 -2.34 9.05 43.26
C ASP A 122 -3.35 9.88 42.44
N SER A 123 -3.55 9.66 41.13
CA SER A 123 -4.66 10.37 40.42
C SER A 123 -5.75 9.47 39.82
N SER A 124 -5.42 8.27 39.33
CA SER A 124 -6.38 7.48 38.58
C SER A 124 -7.46 6.82 39.44
N LYS A 125 -7.10 6.35 40.65
CA LYS A 125 -8.05 5.59 41.49
C LYS A 125 -9.15 6.48 42.07
N SER A 126 -8.80 7.68 42.57
CA SER A 126 -9.78 8.64 43.11
C SER A 126 -10.74 9.19 42.05
N VAL A 127 -10.27 9.39 40.81
CA VAL A 127 -11.12 9.89 39.71
C VAL A 127 -12.05 8.78 39.20
N ILE A 128 -11.55 7.53 39.13
CA ILE A 128 -12.38 6.38 38.77
C ILE A 128 -13.46 6.14 39.84
N ASP A 129 -13.12 6.17 41.13
CA ASP A 129 -14.09 5.99 42.22
C ASP A 129 -15.17 7.09 42.23
N MET A 130 -14.81 8.34 41.86
CA MET A 130 -15.77 9.45 41.72
C MET A 130 -16.70 9.27 40.51
N LEU A 131 -16.18 8.78 39.38
CA LEU A 131 -16.98 8.52 38.19
C LEU A 131 -17.99 7.40 38.42
N ASP A 132 -17.59 6.32 39.11
CA ASP A 132 -18.48 5.22 39.46
C ASP A 132 -19.62 5.66 40.40
N ALA A 133 -19.32 6.54 41.35
CA ALA A 133 -20.33 7.11 42.24
C ALA A 133 -21.37 7.98 41.50
N VAL A 134 -20.93 8.74 40.50
CA VAL A 134 -21.83 9.57 39.67
C VAL A 134 -22.72 8.70 38.79
N ILE A 135 -22.17 7.67 38.15
CA ILE A 135 -22.91 6.75 37.29
C ILE A 135 -24.03 6.06 38.09
N LYS A 136 -23.71 5.52 39.28
CA LYS A 136 -24.68 4.85 40.14
C LYS A 136 -25.85 5.76 40.55
N ASN A 137 -25.58 7.02 40.85
CA ASN A 137 -26.60 7.99 41.26
C ASN A 137 -27.55 8.38 40.11
N ILE A 138 -27.05 8.37 38.86
CA ILE A 138 -27.87 8.59 37.66
C ILE A 138 -28.79 7.40 37.43
N GLU A 139 -28.29 6.16 37.56
CA GLU A 139 -29.09 4.94 37.40
C GLU A 139 -30.21 4.84 38.43
N ASP A 140 -29.92 5.15 39.69
CA ASP A 140 -30.92 5.14 40.77
C ASP A 140 -32.02 6.17 40.56
N LYS A 141 -31.70 7.34 39.99
CA LYS A 141 -32.69 8.37 39.64
C LYS A 141 -33.57 7.99 38.46
N GLN A 142 -33.05 7.23 37.49
CA GLN A 142 -33.84 6.73 36.36
C GLN A 142 -34.81 5.62 36.79
N LYS A 143 -34.42 4.77 37.74
CA LYS A 143 -35.29 3.71 38.28
C LYS A 143 -36.47 4.23 39.10
N ARG A 144 -36.36 5.41 39.74
CA ARG A 144 -37.45 6.02 40.53
C ARG A 144 -38.49 6.79 39.71
N LYS A 145 -38.28 6.94 38.39
CA LYS A 145 -39.19 7.62 37.47
C LYS A 145 -40.00 6.67 36.57
N LYS A 146 -39.85 5.36 36.74
CA LYS A 146 -40.73 4.31 36.21
C LYS A 146 -41.59 3.77 37.35
#